data_AF-A0A2V6MED9-F1
#
_entry.id   AF-A0A2V6MED9-F1
#
_cell.length_a   1.000
_cell.length_b   1.000
_cell.length_c   1.000
_cell.angle_alpha   90.00
_cell.angle_beta   90.00
_cell.angle_gamma   90.00
#
_symmetry.space_group_name_H-M   'P 1'
#
loop_
_entity.id
_entity.type
_entity.pdbx_description
1 polymer ?
#
loop_
_entity_poly.entity_id
_entity_poly.type
_entity_poly.pdbx_seq_one_letter_code
_entity_poly.pdbx_strand_id
1 'polypeptide(L)'
;KYGYAVFVADVLKGFLAVRIALWLTQFDPSTSYLIGILAALFVVVGHSFPIWLGFRGGKGVAAAAGACLGLLPVATFIAVIVWIAIFSLFRFVSLASIVAAVALPLSAWLLGNARDPIVLGFSLLIATLIIFRHRSNIVRLFQGREPRFDRK
;
A
#
# COMPACT_ATOMS: atom_id res chain seq x y z
N LYS A 1 -9.62 17.98 -9.26
CA LYS A 1 -8.38 18.79 -9.12
C LYS A 1 -7.65 18.46 -7.81
N TYR A 2 -8.30 18.52 -6.64
CA TYR A 2 -7.67 18.22 -5.34
C TYR A 2 -7.27 16.75 -5.11
N GLY A 3 -7.89 15.79 -5.82
CA GLY A 3 -7.60 14.36 -5.65
C GLY A 3 -6.14 13.98 -5.91
N TYR A 4 -5.48 14.60 -6.89
CA TYR A 4 -4.05 14.36 -7.16
C TYR A 4 -3.16 14.88 -6.03
N ALA A 5 -3.46 16.06 -5.48
CA ALA A 5 -2.69 16.62 -4.37
C ALA A 5 -2.80 15.75 -3.11
N VAL A 6 -4.02 15.28 -2.78
CA VAL A 6 -4.24 14.36 -1.66
C VAL A 6 -3.53 13.03 -1.89
N PHE A 7 -3.59 12.48 -3.10
CA PHE A 7 -2.88 11.25 -3.46
C PHE A 7 -1.36 11.40 -3.26
N VAL A 8 -0.77 12.49 -3.77
CA VAL A 8 0.66 12.76 -3.61
C VAL A 8 1.02 12.92 -2.13
N ALA A 9 0.22 13.65 -1.35
CA ALA A 9 0.44 13.79 0.08
C ALA A 9 0.37 12.44 0.83
N ASP A 10 -0.56 11.56 0.44
CA ASP A 10 -0.69 10.22 1.01
C ASP A 10 0.49 9.30 0.64
N VAL A 11 1.00 9.38 -0.58
CA VAL A 11 2.23 8.66 -0.97
C VAL A 11 3.43 9.21 -0.22
N LEU A 12 3.59 10.54 -0.19
CA LEU A 12 4.73 11.20 0.44
C LEU A 12 4.79 10.91 1.95
N LYS A 13 3.67 10.98 2.67
CA LYS A 13 3.68 10.67 4.11
C LYS A 13 4.11 9.23 4.37
N GLY A 14 3.68 8.27 3.54
CA GLY A 14 4.09 6.88 3.64
C GLY A 14 5.59 6.71 3.41
N PHE A 15 6.09 7.31 2.33
CA PHE A 15 7.50 7.27 1.96
C PHE A 15 8.40 7.93 3.02
N LEU A 16 8.03 9.13 3.46
CA LEU A 16 8.79 9.89 4.45
C LEU A 16 8.81 9.19 5.81
N ALA A 17 7.69 8.63 6.26
CA ALA A 17 7.64 7.89 7.53
C ALA A 17 8.70 6.78 7.57
N VAL A 18 8.80 5.99 6.49
CA VAL A 18 9.79 4.92 6.37
C VAL A 18 11.21 5.49 6.25
N ARG A 19 11.44 6.45 5.34
CA ARG A 19 12.79 6.95 5.08
C ARG A 19 13.39 7.70 6.25
N ILE A 20 12.59 8.45 7.01
CA ILE A 20 13.01 9.10 8.25
C ILE A 20 13.33 8.04 9.30
N ALA A 21 12.49 7.00 9.44
CA ALA A 21 12.72 5.92 10.39
C ALA A 21 14.05 5.18 10.11
N LEU A 22 14.32 4.85 8.83
CA LEU A 22 15.59 4.24 8.42
C LEU A 22 16.78 5.17 8.65
N TRP A 23 16.65 6.47 8.34
CA TRP A 23 17.72 7.44 8.55
C TRP A 23 18.08 7.63 10.03
N LEU A 24 17.09 7.69 10.92
CA LEU A 24 17.31 7.82 12.37
C LEU A 24 17.98 6.59 12.99
N THR A 25 17.87 5.43 12.34
CA THR A 25 18.30 4.13 12.86
C THR A 25 19.47 3.54 12.09
N GLN A 26 20.04 4.31 11.14
CA GLN A 26 21.09 3.87 10.22
C GLN A 26 22.37 3.33 10.90
N PHE A 27 22.58 3.66 12.17
CA PHE A 27 23.75 3.24 12.96
C PHE A 27 23.68 1.76 13.39
N ASP A 28 22.50 1.14 13.36
CA ASP A 28 22.30 -0.28 13.63
C ASP A 28 21.44 -0.91 12.51
N PRO A 29 22.08 -1.50 11.48
CA PRO A 29 21.38 -2.10 10.35
C PRO A 29 20.38 -3.19 10.74
N SER A 30 20.65 -3.93 11.83
CA SER A 30 19.78 -5.03 12.27
C SER A 30 18.44 -4.51 12.80
N THR A 31 18.48 -3.42 13.56
CA THR A 31 17.29 -2.78 14.13
C THR A 31 16.63 -1.83 13.12
N SER A 32 17.41 -1.21 12.23
CA SER A 32 16.92 -0.21 11.27
C SER A 32 15.81 -0.76 10.38
N TYR A 33 16.01 -1.97 9.85
CA TYR A 33 15.06 -2.59 8.94
C TYR A 33 13.71 -2.90 9.61
N LEU A 34 13.75 -3.45 10.84
CA LEU A 34 12.56 -3.70 11.64
C LEU A 34 11.81 -2.40 11.97
N ILE A 35 12.52 -1.34 12.33
CA ILE A 35 11.92 -0.03 12.60
C ILE A 35 11.28 0.56 11.34
N GLY A 36 11.90 0.38 10.17
CA GLY A 36 11.30 0.75 8.88
C GLY A 36 9.98 0.03 8.60
N ILE A 37 9.92 -1.28 8.86
CA ILE A 37 8.70 -2.10 8.74
C ILE A 37 7.61 -1.62 9.70
N LEU A 38 7.96 -1.33 10.96
CA LEU A 38 7.03 -0.79 11.94
C LEU A 38 6.50 0.59 11.51
N ALA A 39 7.37 1.48 11.04
CA ALA A 39 6.97 2.79 10.52
C ALA A 39 5.98 2.66 9.34
N ALA A 40 6.25 1.73 8.41
CA ALA A 40 5.35 1.44 7.30
C ALA A 40 3.99 0.92 7.77
N LEU A 41 3.97 0.02 8.76
CA LEU A 41 2.72 -0.50 9.32
C LEU A 41 1.91 0.61 9.99
N PHE A 42 2.53 1.39 10.89
CA PHE A 42 1.85 2.44 11.63
C PHE A 42 1.34 3.59 10.75
N VAL A 43 2.06 3.98 9.68
CA VAL A 43 1.57 5.01 8.76
C VAL A 43 0.35 4.54 7.96
N VAL A 44 0.31 3.26 7.56
CA VAL A 44 -0.83 2.69 6.82
C VAL A 44 -2.04 2.49 7.74
N VAL A 45 -1.80 2.01 8.96
CA VAL A 45 -2.85 1.88 10.00
C VAL A 45 -3.38 3.26 10.37
N GLY A 46 -2.53 4.24 10.62
CA GLY A 46 -2.90 5.61 10.94
C GLY A 46 -3.67 6.31 9.81
N HIS A 47 -3.33 6.05 8.53
CA HIS A 47 -4.13 6.52 7.40
C HIS A 47 -5.51 5.84 7.34
N SER A 48 -5.60 4.55 7.66
CA SER A 48 -6.84 3.76 7.56
C SER A 48 -7.79 3.98 8.73
N PHE A 49 -7.24 4.25 9.91
CA PHE A 49 -7.93 4.43 11.19
C PHE A 49 -7.39 5.66 11.95
N PRO A 50 -7.48 6.88 11.37
CA PRO A 50 -7.00 8.09 12.01
C PRO A 50 -7.85 8.44 13.24
N ILE A 51 -7.17 8.73 14.35
CA ILE A 51 -7.79 9.04 15.64
C ILE A 51 -8.72 10.26 15.52
N TRP A 52 -8.29 11.30 14.79
CA TRP A 52 -9.04 12.55 14.62
C TRP A 52 -10.29 12.45 13.73
N LEU A 53 -10.49 11.33 13.02
CA LEU A 53 -11.74 11.06 12.27
C LEU A 53 -12.55 9.91 12.89
N GLY A 54 -12.37 9.64 14.19
CA GLY A 54 -13.08 8.55 14.87
C GLY A 54 -12.80 7.18 14.26
N PHE A 55 -11.54 6.94 13.85
CA PHE A 55 -11.07 5.71 13.21
C PHE A 55 -11.70 5.42 11.83
N ARG A 56 -12.27 6.43 11.17
CA ARG A 56 -12.86 6.33 9.82
C ARG A 56 -11.98 7.01 8.78
N GLY A 57 -10.93 6.33 8.35
CA GLY A 57 -9.98 6.82 7.35
C GLY A 57 -10.16 6.20 5.96
N GLY A 58 -9.13 6.39 5.13
CA GLY A 58 -9.08 5.85 3.77
C GLY A 58 -8.88 4.34 3.73
N LYS A 59 -8.55 3.83 2.53
CA LYS A 59 -8.26 2.39 2.31
C LYS A 59 -6.78 2.04 2.34
N GLY A 60 -5.91 3.03 2.53
CA GLY A 60 -4.48 2.81 2.74
C GLY A 60 -3.65 2.59 1.48
N VAL A 61 -4.22 2.52 0.27
CA VAL A 61 -3.47 2.18 -0.96
C VAL A 61 -2.32 3.15 -1.24
N ALA A 62 -2.57 4.46 -1.25
CA ALA A 62 -1.54 5.47 -1.53
C ALA A 62 -0.47 5.52 -0.42
N ALA A 63 -0.90 5.47 0.85
CA ALA A 63 0.02 5.42 2.00
C ALA A 63 0.89 4.16 2.00
N ALA A 64 0.30 3.00 1.67
CA ALA A 64 1.01 1.74 1.56
C ALA A 64 1.98 1.74 0.37
N ALA A 65 1.58 2.27 -0.78
CA ALA A 65 2.48 2.41 -1.93
C ALA A 65 3.70 3.29 -1.58
N GLY A 66 3.48 4.43 -0.91
CA GLY A 66 4.58 5.27 -0.43
C GLY A 66 5.50 4.57 0.56
N ALA A 67 4.92 3.93 1.58
CA ALA A 67 5.67 3.21 2.60
C ALA A 67 6.48 2.03 2.01
N CYS A 68 5.84 1.24 1.15
CA CYS A 68 6.49 0.12 0.48
C CYS A 68 7.53 0.61 -0.54
N LEU A 69 7.36 1.77 -1.17
CA LEU A 69 8.40 2.36 -2.02
C LEU A 69 9.66 2.71 -1.21
N GLY A 70 9.49 3.11 0.05
CA GLY A 70 10.59 3.38 0.97
C GLY A 70 11.32 2.12 1.45
N LEU A 71 10.64 0.96 1.52
CA LEU A 71 11.21 -0.31 2.02
C LEU A 71 11.61 -1.29 0.91
N LEU A 72 10.73 -1.49 -0.05
CA LEU A 72 10.77 -2.50 -1.11
C LEU A 72 10.50 -1.82 -2.47
N PRO A 73 11.41 -0.95 -2.96
CA PRO A 73 11.15 -0.11 -4.12
C PRO A 73 10.83 -0.91 -5.39
N VAL A 74 11.57 -1.99 -5.64
CA VAL A 74 11.39 -2.82 -6.85
C VAL A 74 10.07 -3.59 -6.80
N ALA A 75 9.73 -4.24 -5.68
CA ALA A 75 8.46 -4.92 -5.50
C ALA A 75 7.27 -3.94 -5.62
N THR A 76 7.41 -2.74 -5.05
CA THR A 76 6.38 -1.70 -5.16
C THR A 76 6.21 -1.21 -6.59
N PHE A 77 7.30 -1.05 -7.34
CA PHE A 77 7.24 -0.67 -8.75
C PHE A 77 6.50 -1.71 -9.59
N ILE A 78 6.76 -3.01 -9.35
CA ILE A 78 6.01 -4.10 -9.98
C ILE A 78 4.52 -4.02 -9.62
N ALA A 79 4.19 -3.82 -8.34
CA ALA A 79 2.80 -3.66 -7.90
C ALA A 79 2.10 -2.45 -8.57
N VAL A 80 2.81 -1.34 -8.78
CA VAL A 80 2.29 -0.16 -9.50
C VAL A 80 2.07 -0.47 -10.99
N ILE A 81 2.98 -1.20 -11.64
CA ILE A 81 2.77 -1.64 -13.04
C ILE A 81 1.53 -2.53 -13.13
N VAL A 82 1.39 -3.50 -12.23
CA VAL A 82 0.20 -4.37 -12.16
C VAL A 82 -1.06 -3.55 -11.94
N TRP A 83 -1.02 -2.55 -11.04
CA TRP A 83 -2.13 -1.63 -10.83
C TRP A 83 -2.52 -0.91 -12.13
N ILE A 84 -1.55 -0.33 -12.84
CA ILE A 84 -1.78 0.39 -14.09
C ILE A 84 -2.36 -0.54 -15.17
N ALA A 85 -1.85 -1.76 -15.28
CA ALA A 85 -2.34 -2.74 -16.25
C ALA A 85 -3.80 -3.10 -15.97
N ILE A 86 -4.13 -3.48 -14.73
CA ILE A 86 -5.50 -3.85 -14.34
C ILE A 86 -6.45 -2.65 -14.47
N PHE A 87 -6.01 -1.45 -14.06
CA PHE A 87 -6.82 -0.26 -14.21
C PHE A 87 -7.09 0.09 -15.68
N SER A 88 -6.09 -0.05 -16.55
CA SER A 88 -6.24 0.26 -17.98
C SER A 88 -7.18 -0.70 -18.70
N LEU A 89 -7.16 -1.98 -18.32
CA LEU A 89 -8.03 -3.01 -18.90
C LEU A 89 -9.48 -2.91 -18.40
N PHE A 90 -9.66 -2.85 -17.07
CA PHE A 90 -10.99 -2.99 -16.45
C PHE A 90 -11.64 -1.65 -16.09
N ARG A 91 -10.82 -0.60 -15.88
CA ARG A 91 -11.25 0.73 -15.40
C ARG A 91 -11.92 0.72 -14.02
N PHE A 92 -11.58 -0.25 -13.17
CA PHE A 92 -12.00 -0.29 -11.77
C PHE A 92 -10.81 0.01 -10.86
N VAL A 93 -10.83 1.15 -10.17
CA VAL A 93 -9.78 1.57 -9.22
C VAL A 93 -9.64 0.56 -8.07
N SER A 94 -10.76 0.03 -7.59
CA SER A 94 -10.78 -0.96 -6.51
C SER A 94 -10.17 -2.29 -6.91
N LEU A 95 -10.51 -2.80 -8.10
CA LEU A 95 -9.94 -4.04 -8.64
C LEU A 95 -8.43 -3.90 -8.81
N ALA A 96 -7.97 -2.81 -9.44
CA ALA A 96 -6.55 -2.53 -9.61
C ALA A 96 -5.81 -2.49 -8.26
N SER A 97 -6.41 -1.86 -7.25
CA SER A 97 -5.82 -1.76 -5.90
C SER A 97 -5.73 -3.10 -5.18
N ILE A 98 -6.75 -3.97 -5.32
CA ILE A 98 -6.75 -5.31 -4.73
C ILE A 98 -5.69 -6.18 -5.40
N VAL A 99 -5.62 -6.19 -6.73
CA VAL A 99 -4.64 -6.99 -7.47
C VAL A 99 -3.21 -6.51 -7.18
N ALA A 100 -2.98 -5.19 -7.12
CA ALA A 100 -1.69 -4.63 -6.73
C ALA A 100 -1.28 -5.01 -5.30
N ALA A 101 -2.23 -5.05 -4.36
CA ALA A 101 -1.98 -5.47 -2.98
C ALA A 101 -1.52 -6.94 -2.90
N VAL A 102 -2.05 -7.81 -3.75
CA VAL A 102 -1.60 -9.22 -3.87
C VAL A 102 -0.27 -9.34 -4.63
N ALA A 103 -0.05 -8.50 -5.64
CA ALA A 103 1.19 -8.48 -6.40
C ALA A 103 2.41 -8.07 -5.56
N LEU A 104 2.22 -7.27 -4.51
CA LEU A 104 3.30 -6.83 -3.62
C LEU A 104 4.02 -8.00 -2.89
N PRO A 105 3.36 -8.85 -2.08
CA PRO A 105 4.02 -9.99 -1.43
C PRO A 105 4.56 -10.99 -2.47
N LEU A 106 3.87 -11.20 -3.59
CA LEU A 106 4.34 -12.09 -4.65
C LEU A 106 5.64 -11.59 -5.29
N SER A 107 5.70 -10.31 -5.64
CA SER A 107 6.92 -9.71 -6.21
C SER A 107 8.05 -9.66 -5.19
N ALA A 108 7.77 -9.35 -3.93
CA ALA A 108 8.77 -9.40 -2.85
C ALA A 108 9.34 -10.82 -2.67
N TRP A 109 8.52 -11.86 -2.83
CA TRP A 109 8.96 -13.25 -2.78
C TRP A 109 9.82 -13.63 -3.98
N LEU A 110 9.39 -13.30 -5.20
CA LEU A 110 10.15 -13.57 -6.43
C LEU A 110 11.51 -12.87 -6.49
N LEU A 111 11.61 -11.67 -5.92
CA LEU A 111 12.85 -10.89 -5.82
C LEU A 111 13.78 -11.38 -4.68
N GLY A 112 13.34 -12.37 -3.89
CA GLY A 112 14.11 -12.91 -2.77
C GLY A 112 14.04 -12.08 -1.48
N ASN A 113 13.38 -10.91 -1.49
CA ASN A 113 13.19 -10.10 -0.28
C ASN A 113 12.36 -10.84 0.78
N ALA A 114 11.32 -11.57 0.35
CA ALA A 114 10.45 -12.32 1.26
C ALA A 114 11.02 -13.70 1.68
N ARG A 115 12.32 -13.94 1.47
CA ARG A 115 13.04 -15.03 2.16
C ARG A 115 13.20 -14.73 3.65
N ASP A 116 13.23 -13.44 4.01
CA ASP A 116 13.06 -13.01 5.38
C ASP A 116 11.57 -13.15 5.78
N PRO A 117 11.25 -13.99 6.78
CA PRO A 117 9.89 -14.18 7.26
C PRO A 117 9.22 -12.89 7.73
N ILE A 118 9.99 -11.91 8.22
CA ILE A 118 9.46 -10.62 8.69
C ILE A 118 8.94 -9.81 7.51
N VAL A 119 9.66 -9.79 6.38
CA VAL A 119 9.25 -9.10 5.15
C VAL A 119 8.01 -9.75 4.55
N LEU A 120 7.98 -11.09 4.54
CA LEU A 120 6.82 -11.85 4.08
C LEU A 120 5.60 -11.54 4.95
N GLY A 121 5.76 -11.62 6.28
CA GLY A 121 4.69 -11.30 7.23
C GLY A 121 4.17 -9.88 7.08
N PHE A 122 5.06 -8.90 6.96
CA PHE A 122 4.70 -7.50 6.72
C PHE A 122 3.92 -7.30 5.41
N SER A 123 4.43 -7.82 4.29
CA SER A 123 3.79 -7.65 2.98
C SER A 123 2.42 -8.33 2.91
N LEU A 124 2.27 -9.52 3.50
CA LEU A 124 0.98 -10.20 3.64
C LEU A 124 0.02 -9.42 4.56
N LEU A 125 0.51 -8.85 5.66
CA LEU A 125 -0.31 -8.05 6.57
C LEU A 125 -0.85 -6.79 5.89
N ILE A 126 -0.01 -6.06 5.16
CA ILE A 126 -0.43 -4.88 4.37
C ILE A 126 -1.43 -5.28 3.29
N ALA A 127 -1.16 -6.37 2.55
CA ALA A 127 -2.08 -6.88 1.54
C ALA A 127 -3.46 -7.20 2.15
N THR A 128 -3.47 -7.93 3.27
CA THR A 128 -4.68 -8.31 4.00
C THR A 128 -5.44 -7.08 4.48
N LEU A 129 -4.75 -6.09 5.05
CA LEU A 129 -5.36 -4.84 5.49
C LEU A 129 -6.03 -4.11 4.32
N ILE A 130 -5.33 -3.95 3.19
CA ILE A 130 -5.89 -3.28 2.00
C ILE A 130 -7.12 -4.03 1.49
N ILE A 131 -7.06 -5.35 1.38
CA ILE A 131 -8.18 -6.19 0.92
C ILE A 131 -9.37 -6.06 1.88
N PHE A 132 -9.13 -6.11 3.19
CA PHE A 132 -10.17 -5.92 4.20
C PHE A 132 -10.84 -4.54 4.12
N ARG A 133 -10.06 -3.48 3.86
CA ARG A 133 -10.59 -2.13 3.62
C ARG A 133 -11.39 -2.04 2.31
N HIS A 134 -11.19 -2.96 1.37
CA HIS A 134 -11.92 -3.05 0.11
C HIS A 134 -13.13 -4.00 0.14
N ARG A 135 -13.47 -4.63 1.27
CA ARG A 135 -14.62 -5.57 1.36
C ARG A 135 -15.92 -5.05 0.74
N SER A 136 -16.25 -3.77 0.93
CA SER A 136 -17.47 -3.18 0.34
C SER A 136 -17.36 -2.98 -1.18
N ASN A 137 -16.17 -2.73 -1.70
CA ASN A 137 -15.90 -2.67 -3.14
C ASN A 137 -15.97 -4.06 -3.77
N ILE A 138 -15.46 -5.08 -3.07
CA ILE A 138 -15.55 -6.48 -3.53
C ILE A 138 -17.03 -6.87 -3.69
N VAL A 139 -17.86 -6.58 -2.69
CA VAL A 139 -19.31 -6.81 -2.77
C VAL A 139 -19.94 -6.09 -3.96
N ARG A 140 -19.58 -4.81 -4.18
CA ARG A 140 -20.09 -4.04 -5.34
C ARG A 140 -19.59 -4.58 -6.69
N LEU A 141 -18.36 -5.08 -6.77
CA LEU A 141 -17.80 -5.72 -7.97
C LEU A 141 -18.61 -6.96 -8.34
N PHE A 142 -18.86 -7.86 -7.37
CA PHE A 142 -19.68 -9.06 -7.60
C PHE A 142 -21.12 -8.72 -7.98
N GLN A 143 -21.65 -7.60 -7.49
CA GLN A 143 -23.00 -7.13 -7.82
C GLN A 143 -23.07 -6.31 -9.11
N GLY A 144 -21.95 -6.08 -9.81
CA GLY A 144 -21.91 -5.23 -11.00
C GLY A 144 -22.21 -3.75 -10.72
N ARG A 145 -22.08 -3.30 -9.46
CA ARG A 145 -22.41 -1.93 -9.00
C ARG A 145 -21.18 -1.07 -8.71
N GLU A 146 -19.98 -1.60 -8.88
CA GLU A 146 -18.77 -0.81 -8.67
C GLU A 146 -18.66 0.25 -9.78
N PRO A 147 -18.43 1.53 -9.43
CA PRO A 147 -18.33 2.58 -10.43
C PRO A 147 -17.12 2.32 -11.33
N ARG A 148 -17.38 2.19 -12.63
CA ARG A 148 -16.34 2.17 -13.64
C ARG A 148 -15.84 3.60 -13.85
N PHE A 149 -14.53 3.76 -13.90
CA PHE A 149 -13.93 5.05 -14.19
C PHE A 149 -14.15 5.36 -15.66
N ASP A 150 -15.07 6.27 -15.95
CA ASP A 150 -15.32 6.74 -17.31
C ASP A 150 -14.62 8.08 -17.55
N ARG A 151 -14.10 8.28 -18.76
CA ARG A 151 -13.48 9.56 -19.13
C ARG A 151 -14.61 10.58 -19.32
N LYS A 152 -14.64 11.61 -18.49
CA LYS A 152 -15.18 12.91 -18.91
C LYS A 152 -14.20 13.57 -19.86
#